data_AF-A0A916YDY7-F1
#
_entry.id   AF-A0A916YDY7-F1
#
_cell.length_a   1.000
_cell.length_b   1.000
_cell.length_c   1.000
_cell.angle_alpha   90.00
_cell.angle_beta   90.00
_cell.angle_gamma   90.00
#
_symmetry.space_group_name_H-M   'P 1'
#
loop_
_entity.id
_entity.type
_entity.pdbx_description
1 polymer ?
#
loop_
_entity_poly.entity_id
_entity_poly.type
_entity_poly.pdbx_seq_one_letter_code
_entity_poly.pdbx_strand_id
1 'polypeptide(L)'
;MRARRALLGIGAAVAVTFTLTACTGSAAPNDGAAPSEPASASGPMTCETILRPSFAEQLAELGWSAQQSPFRIGEHELAEGIQCVWGDAEHATDVAQMYGWAPVSPEQTAELQQYLEDNGWLREEDGDVVYLTEDPDVVGYLEEGEYGMTYQFASGWVALADTKESLDLITWRG
;
A
#
# COMPACT_ATOMS: atom_id res chain seq x y z
N MET A 1 -14.91 -41.04 -35.49
CA MET A 1 -16.12 -41.90 -35.51
C MET A 1 -15.98 -43.00 -34.45
N ARG A 2 -16.89 -43.03 -33.46
CA ARG A 2 -17.30 -44.12 -32.52
C ARG A 2 -17.94 -43.41 -31.32
N ALA A 3 -19.17 -42.90 -31.46
CA ALA A 3 -20.45 -43.60 -31.35
C ALA A 3 -20.81 -43.99 -29.90
N ARG A 4 -21.70 -43.14 -29.33
CA ARG A 4 -22.94 -43.48 -28.60
C ARG A 4 -22.82 -44.33 -27.33
N ARG A 5 -23.37 -43.80 -26.23
CA ARG A 5 -24.63 -44.31 -25.65
C ARG A 5 -25.21 -43.34 -24.63
N ALA A 6 -26.39 -42.83 -24.97
CA ALA A 6 -27.35 -42.23 -24.05
C ALA A 6 -28.20 -43.34 -23.41
N LEU A 7 -28.51 -43.19 -22.13
CA LEU A 7 -29.58 -43.85 -21.36
C LEU A 7 -30.04 -42.76 -20.37
N LEU A 8 -31.13 -42.00 -20.58
CA LEU A 8 -32.55 -42.34 -20.41
C LEU A 8 -32.85 -43.13 -19.13
N GLY A 9 -33.56 -42.48 -18.19
CA GLY A 9 -34.61 -43.18 -17.44
C GLY A 9 -34.82 -42.76 -15.98
N ILE A 10 -35.78 -41.84 -15.78
CA ILE A 10 -36.97 -41.99 -14.92
C ILE A 10 -36.75 -42.29 -13.42
N GLY A 11 -37.29 -41.37 -12.60
CA GLY A 11 -38.18 -41.76 -11.50
C GLY A 11 -37.72 -41.40 -10.10
N ALA A 12 -38.36 -40.39 -9.51
CA ALA A 12 -39.28 -40.55 -8.37
C ALA A 12 -39.42 -39.21 -7.65
N ALA A 13 -40.64 -38.66 -7.68
CA ALA A 13 -41.04 -37.61 -6.78
C ALA A 13 -41.04 -38.17 -5.34
N VAL A 14 -40.29 -37.52 -4.45
CA VAL A 14 -40.49 -37.65 -3.01
C VAL A 14 -40.60 -36.23 -2.46
N ALA A 15 -41.83 -35.81 -2.21
CA ALA A 15 -42.12 -34.64 -1.40
C ALA A 15 -41.76 -34.98 0.05
N VAL A 16 -40.67 -34.38 0.54
CA VAL A 16 -40.27 -34.45 1.94
C VAL A 16 -40.54 -33.08 2.57
N THR A 17 -41.70 -32.96 3.19
CA THR A 17 -42.06 -31.84 4.05
C THR A 17 -41.36 -32.04 5.39
N PHE A 18 -40.28 -31.30 5.66
CA PHE A 18 -39.67 -31.23 6.99
C PHE A 18 -39.57 -29.78 7.45
N THR A 19 -40.44 -29.46 8.41
CA THR A 19 -40.29 -28.55 9.56
C THR A 19 -39.24 -27.44 9.45
N LEU A 20 -39.73 -26.20 9.36
CA LEU A 20 -39.00 -24.98 9.68
C LEU A 20 -38.58 -25.01 11.16
N THR A 21 -37.37 -25.49 11.45
CA THR A 21 -36.71 -25.21 12.72
C THR A 21 -36.16 -23.80 12.64
N ALA A 22 -36.82 -22.88 13.35
CA ALA A 22 -36.32 -21.53 13.56
C ALA A 22 -34.98 -21.61 14.32
N CYS A 23 -33.88 -21.46 13.59
CA CYS A 23 -32.59 -21.14 14.20
C CYS A 23 -32.71 -19.74 14.78
N THR A 24 -32.87 -19.67 16.09
CA THR A 24 -32.54 -18.50 16.88
C THR A 24 -31.13 -18.06 16.50
N GLY A 25 -31.05 -16.96 15.75
CA GLY A 25 -29.79 -16.33 15.42
C GLY A 25 -29.20 -15.78 16.71
N SER A 26 -28.26 -16.53 17.28
CA SER A 26 -27.36 -16.02 18.30
C SER A 26 -26.64 -14.83 17.66
N ALA A 27 -26.93 -13.62 18.15
CA ALA A 27 -26.17 -12.43 17.81
C ALA A 27 -24.72 -12.68 18.26
N ALA A 28 -23.85 -12.98 17.31
CA ALA A 28 -22.42 -12.84 17.54
C ALA A 28 -22.17 -11.37 17.88
N PRO A 29 -21.34 -11.05 18.88
CA PRO A 29 -20.87 -9.70 19.07
C PRO A 29 -20.16 -9.32 17.77
N ASN A 30 -20.75 -8.36 17.06
CA ASN A 30 -20.13 -7.70 15.94
C ASN A 30 -19.02 -6.84 16.54
N ASP A 31 -17.84 -7.43 16.78
CA ASP A 31 -16.59 -6.70 16.92
C ASP A 31 -16.26 -6.12 15.54
N GLY A 32 -17.11 -5.21 15.08
CA GLY A 32 -16.81 -4.29 14.02
C GLY A 32 -15.77 -3.35 14.59
N ALA A 33 -14.50 -3.70 14.40
CA ALA A 33 -13.44 -2.72 14.40
C ALA A 33 -13.87 -1.66 13.36
N ALA A 34 -14.35 -0.53 13.86
CA ALA A 34 -14.55 0.64 13.02
C ALA A 34 -13.22 0.90 12.28
N PRO A 35 -13.25 1.25 10.99
CA PRO A 35 -12.07 1.78 10.34
C PRO A 35 -11.54 2.92 11.21
N SER A 36 -10.35 2.72 11.78
CA SER A 36 -9.72 3.76 12.56
C SER A 36 -9.41 4.88 11.59
N GLU A 37 -10.13 6.00 11.74
CA GLU A 37 -9.84 7.24 11.03
C GLU A 37 -8.34 7.52 11.19
N PRO A 38 -7.60 7.82 10.10
CA PRO A 38 -6.17 8.06 10.21
C PRO A 38 -5.97 9.21 11.18
N ALA A 39 -5.33 8.91 12.32
CA ALA A 39 -4.99 9.93 13.30
C ALA A 39 -4.09 10.94 12.59
N SER A 40 -4.55 12.19 12.46
CA SER A 40 -3.68 13.28 12.06
C SER A 40 -2.50 13.31 13.02
N ALA A 41 -1.32 12.99 12.49
CA ALA A 41 -0.12 12.88 13.29
C ALA A 41 0.20 14.25 13.88
N SER A 42 0.07 14.39 15.20
CA SER A 42 0.48 15.57 15.95
C SER A 42 1.71 15.19 16.77
N GLY A 43 2.89 15.51 16.23
CA GLY A 43 4.17 15.13 16.84
C GLY A 43 5.33 15.31 15.87
N PRO A 44 6.58 15.09 16.33
CA PRO A 44 7.71 15.06 15.41
C PRO A 44 7.55 13.93 14.40
N MET A 45 7.91 14.21 13.16
CA MET A 45 7.98 13.21 12.12
C MET A 45 9.16 12.28 12.37
N THR A 46 8.89 10.99 12.53
CA THR A 46 9.87 9.92 12.67
C THR A 46 9.44 8.73 11.83
N CYS A 47 10.32 7.76 11.61
CA CYS A 47 9.99 6.58 10.84
C CYS A 47 8.81 5.79 11.38
N GLU A 48 8.63 5.77 12.71
CA GLU A 48 7.49 5.15 13.37
C GLU A 48 6.21 5.97 13.20
N THR A 49 6.31 7.30 13.28
CA THR A 49 5.13 8.17 13.26
C THR A 49 4.63 8.49 11.85
N ILE A 50 5.43 8.28 10.80
CA ILE A 50 4.95 8.40 9.41
C ILE A 50 4.02 7.24 9.02
N LEU A 51 4.17 6.09 9.66
CA LEU A 51 3.42 4.88 9.37
C LEU A 51 2.14 4.76 10.22
N ARG A 52 1.26 3.84 9.83
CA ARG A 52 0.19 3.37 10.72
C ARG A 52 0.84 2.76 11.97
N PRO A 53 0.44 3.16 13.19
CA PRO A 53 1.10 2.70 14.42
C PRO A 53 1.16 1.17 14.54
N SER A 54 0.06 0.48 14.24
CA SER A 54 0.02 -0.98 14.28
C SER A 54 0.96 -1.65 13.27
N PHE A 55 1.28 -0.98 12.16
CA PHE A 55 2.23 -1.51 11.18
C PHE A 55 3.68 -1.31 11.65
N ALA A 56 4.02 -0.13 12.20
CA ALA A 56 5.32 0.09 12.81
C ALA A 56 5.59 -0.88 13.97
N GLU A 57 4.58 -1.18 14.79
CA GLU A 57 4.66 -2.20 15.85
C GLU A 57 4.93 -3.60 15.28
N GLN A 58 4.21 -4.01 14.22
CA GLN A 58 4.44 -5.29 13.56
C GLN A 58 5.87 -5.41 13.01
N LEU A 59 6.43 -4.35 12.42
CA LEU A 59 7.83 -4.35 11.97
C LEU A 59 8.79 -4.54 13.16
N ALA A 60 8.56 -3.83 14.27
CA ALA A 60 9.38 -4.00 15.48
C ALA A 60 9.27 -5.42 16.08
N GLU A 61 8.09 -6.04 16.06
CA GLU A 61 7.89 -7.42 16.51
C GLU A 61 8.63 -8.46 15.64
N LEU A 62 8.85 -8.14 14.36
CA LEU A 62 9.69 -8.93 13.46
C LEU A 62 11.20 -8.73 13.71
N GLY A 63 11.57 -7.90 14.70
CA GLY A 63 12.95 -7.54 14.99
C GLY A 63 13.51 -6.48 14.03
N TRP A 64 12.67 -5.84 13.22
CA TRP A 64 13.12 -4.81 12.30
C TRP A 64 13.30 -3.48 13.02
N SER A 65 14.23 -2.68 12.49
CA SER A 65 14.48 -1.32 12.94
C SER A 65 14.49 -0.37 11.73
N ALA A 66 14.21 0.90 11.98
CA ALA A 66 14.18 1.94 10.97
C ALA A 66 15.48 2.74 10.95
N GLN A 67 15.99 3.01 9.75
CA GLN A 67 17.03 4.01 9.52
C GLN A 67 16.42 5.24 8.84
N GLN A 68 16.47 6.38 9.53
CA GLN A 68 16.00 7.66 9.02
C GLN A 68 17.10 8.40 8.25
N SER A 69 16.71 9.05 7.14
CA SER A 69 17.56 9.92 6.33
C SER A 69 16.75 11.13 5.81
N PRO A 70 17.39 12.21 5.34
CA PRO A 70 16.69 13.29 4.64
C PRO A 70 15.96 12.75 3.40
N PHE A 71 14.74 13.19 3.17
CA PHE A 71 14.02 12.77 1.98
C PHE A 71 14.54 13.49 0.73
N ARG A 72 14.88 12.72 -0.29
CA ARG A 72 15.36 13.23 -1.58
C ARG A 72 14.61 12.60 -2.74
N ILE A 73 14.42 13.38 -3.79
CA ILE A 73 14.00 12.92 -5.11
C ILE A 73 15.10 13.30 -6.09
N GLY A 74 15.87 12.30 -6.54
CA GLY A 74 17.09 12.57 -7.28
C GLY A 74 18.07 13.45 -6.48
N GLU A 75 18.44 14.59 -7.05
CA GLU A 75 19.32 15.58 -6.39
C GLU A 75 18.58 16.55 -5.46
N HIS A 76 17.25 16.60 -5.53
CA HIS A 76 16.42 17.52 -4.76
C HIS A 76 16.23 16.99 -3.34
N GLU A 77 16.75 17.71 -2.33
CA GLU A 77 16.39 17.46 -0.92
C GLU A 77 15.10 18.21 -0.59
N LEU A 78 14.17 17.51 0.04
CA LEU A 78 12.89 18.07 0.43
C LEU A 78 12.97 18.52 1.89
N ALA A 79 12.85 19.83 2.11
CA ALA A 79 12.92 20.41 3.44
C ALA A 79 11.85 19.78 4.35
N GLU A 80 12.22 19.51 5.60
CA GLU A 80 11.34 18.90 6.61
C GLU A 80 10.86 17.48 6.24
N GLY A 81 11.39 16.90 5.17
CA GLY A 81 11.10 15.55 4.73
C GLY A 81 12.01 14.50 5.36
N ILE A 82 11.44 13.31 5.57
CA ILE A 82 12.20 12.13 5.99
C ILE A 82 11.95 10.95 5.04
N GLN A 83 12.98 10.12 4.89
CA GLN A 83 12.92 8.82 4.24
C GLN A 83 13.43 7.77 5.21
N CYS A 84 12.72 6.66 5.29
CA CYS A 84 12.88 5.61 6.26
C CYS A 84 13.04 4.28 5.56
N VAL A 85 14.14 3.59 5.87
CA VAL A 85 14.38 2.23 5.43
C VAL A 85 14.24 1.32 6.64
N TRP A 86 13.27 0.42 6.59
CA TRP A 86 12.98 -0.58 7.62
C TRP A 86 13.56 -1.93 7.21
N GLY A 87 14.23 -2.61 8.13
CA GLY A 87 14.78 -3.93 7.88
C GLY A 87 15.39 -4.57 9.12
N ASP A 88 15.81 -5.83 8.98
CA ASP A 88 16.59 -6.53 10.00
C ASP A 88 18.07 -6.15 9.88
N ALA A 89 18.45 -5.11 10.63
CA ALA A 89 19.82 -4.62 10.68
C ALA A 89 20.79 -5.60 11.37
N GLU A 90 20.29 -6.52 12.21
CA GLU A 90 21.13 -7.49 12.92
C GLU A 90 21.58 -8.63 11.99
N HIS A 91 20.73 -9.04 11.05
CA HIS A 91 21.02 -10.15 10.14
C HIS A 91 21.30 -9.72 8.69
N ALA A 92 21.34 -8.41 8.42
CA ALA A 92 21.64 -7.83 7.12
C ALA A 92 20.84 -8.51 5.99
N THR A 93 19.51 -8.49 6.12
CA THR A 93 18.62 -9.09 5.12
C THR A 93 18.61 -8.27 3.83
N ASP A 94 18.57 -8.94 2.68
CA ASP A 94 18.35 -8.30 1.37
C ASP A 94 16.93 -7.68 1.26
N VAL A 95 16.06 -7.95 2.24
CA VAL A 95 14.70 -7.41 2.31
C VAL A 95 14.71 -6.16 3.17
N ALA A 96 14.29 -5.04 2.57
CA ALA A 96 14.04 -3.78 3.25
C ALA A 96 12.69 -3.21 2.79
N GLN A 97 12.15 -2.29 3.56
CA GLN A 97 10.93 -1.54 3.20
C GLN A 97 11.18 -0.04 3.29
N MET A 98 10.86 0.71 2.24
CA MET A 98 11.09 2.14 2.16
C MET A 98 9.79 2.93 2.27
N TYR A 99 9.82 3.99 3.08
CA TYR A 99 8.72 4.95 3.22
C TYR A 99 9.28 6.36 3.35
N GLY A 100 8.68 7.33 2.67
CA GLY A 100 9.09 8.73 2.74
C GLY A 100 7.91 9.68 2.78
N TRP A 101 8.11 10.85 3.37
CA TRP A 101 7.13 11.93 3.37
C TRP A 101 7.82 13.28 3.47
N ALA A 102 7.31 14.29 2.75
CA ALA A 102 7.72 15.68 2.89
C ALA A 102 6.57 16.64 2.58
N PRO A 103 6.57 17.84 3.18
CA PRO A 103 5.76 18.95 2.69
C PRO A 103 6.39 19.51 1.41
N VAL A 104 5.55 19.90 0.45
CA VAL A 104 6.00 20.53 -0.82
C VAL A 104 5.07 21.66 -1.22
N SER A 105 5.62 22.73 -1.80
CA SER A 105 4.81 23.81 -2.38
C SER A 105 4.26 23.39 -3.75
N PRO A 106 3.21 24.05 -4.27
CA PRO A 106 2.72 23.78 -5.62
C PRO A 106 3.80 23.91 -6.71
N GLU A 107 4.68 24.90 -6.58
CA GLU A 107 5.80 25.10 -7.51
C GLU A 107 6.79 23.94 -7.44
N GLN A 108 7.15 23.51 -6.22
CA GLN A 108 8.06 22.39 -6.00
C GLN A 108 7.45 21.07 -6.48
N THR A 109 6.15 20.85 -6.27
CA THR A 109 5.42 19.68 -6.79
C THR A 109 5.52 19.60 -8.31
N ALA A 110 5.30 20.71 -9.02
CA ALA A 110 5.39 20.72 -10.48
C ALA A 110 6.83 20.43 -10.97
N GLU A 111 7.84 20.98 -10.31
CA GLU A 111 9.25 20.72 -10.60
C GLU A 111 9.62 19.24 -10.42
N LEU A 112 9.25 18.65 -9.27
CA LEU A 112 9.56 17.27 -8.93
C LEU A 112 8.84 16.27 -9.84
N GLN A 113 7.57 16.53 -10.20
CA GLN A 113 6.84 15.69 -11.14
C GLN A 113 7.50 15.70 -12.52
N GLN A 114 7.83 16.89 -13.04
CA GLN A 114 8.52 17.01 -14.32
C GLN A 114 9.88 16.29 -14.31
N TYR A 115 10.65 16.46 -13.23
CA TYR A 115 11.94 15.78 -13.06
C TYR A 115 11.79 14.25 -13.16
N LEU A 116 10.84 13.67 -12.43
CA LEU A 116 10.62 12.22 -12.44
C LEU A 116 10.17 11.72 -13.82
N GLU A 117 9.25 12.43 -14.47
CA GLU A 117 8.81 12.10 -15.85
C GLU A 117 9.96 12.18 -16.86
N ASP A 118 10.80 13.21 -16.78
CA ASP A 118 12.00 13.35 -17.61
C ASP A 118 13.01 12.20 -17.39
N ASN A 119 12.96 11.56 -16.23
CA ASN A 119 13.77 10.38 -15.87
C ASN A 119 13.02 9.05 -16.09
N GLY A 120 11.90 9.05 -16.82
CA GLY A 120 11.21 7.85 -17.27
C GLY A 120 10.21 7.25 -16.27
N TRP A 121 9.83 7.99 -15.24
CA TRP A 121 8.77 7.53 -14.32
C TRP A 121 7.40 7.59 -14.99
N LEU A 122 6.56 6.60 -14.68
CA LEU A 122 5.22 6.45 -15.25
C LEU A 122 4.22 7.28 -14.45
N ARG A 123 3.51 8.18 -15.13
CA ARG A 123 2.46 9.02 -14.54
C ARG A 123 1.10 8.34 -14.57
N GLU A 124 0.44 8.35 -13.41
CA GLU A 124 -0.97 8.05 -13.27
C GLU A 124 -1.67 9.16 -12.47
N GLU A 125 -2.89 9.52 -12.84
CA GLU A 125 -3.69 10.54 -12.16
C GLU A 125 -4.98 9.91 -11.61
N ASP A 126 -5.29 10.20 -10.34
CA ASP A 126 -6.55 9.83 -9.69
C ASP A 126 -7.10 11.05 -8.93
N GLY A 127 -8.04 11.75 -9.55
CA GLY A 127 -8.60 12.99 -9.00
C GLY A 127 -7.53 14.08 -8.87
N ASP A 128 -7.31 14.55 -7.63
CA ASP A 128 -6.31 15.59 -7.30
C ASP A 128 -4.95 15.00 -6.91
N VAL A 129 -4.77 13.69 -7.07
CA VAL A 129 -3.56 12.96 -6.71
C VAL A 129 -2.82 12.51 -7.99
N VAL A 130 -1.51 12.67 -7.98
CA VAL A 130 -0.61 12.19 -9.04
C VAL A 130 0.30 11.13 -8.47
N TYR A 131 0.34 9.96 -9.10
CA TYR A 131 1.27 8.90 -8.80
C TYR A 131 2.34 8.85 -9.87
N LEU A 132 3.61 8.88 -9.47
CA LEU A 132 4.74 8.58 -10.35
C LEU A 132 5.41 7.30 -9.88
N THR A 133 5.38 6.26 -10.71
CA THR A 133 5.89 4.92 -10.39
C THR A 133 7.08 4.58 -11.28
N GLU A 134 8.05 3.85 -10.75
CA GLU A 134 9.16 3.33 -11.56
C GLU A 134 8.65 2.47 -12.72
N ASP A 135 9.24 2.66 -13.88
CA ASP A 135 8.95 1.84 -15.05
C ASP A 135 9.73 0.51 -14.95
N PRO A 136 9.05 -0.66 -14.80
CA PRO A 136 9.71 -1.96 -14.74
C PRO A 136 10.49 -2.29 -16.03
N ASP A 137 10.16 -1.68 -17.17
CA ASP A 137 10.92 -1.85 -18.42
C ASP A 137 12.27 -1.10 -18.38
N VAL A 138 12.43 -0.16 -17.45
CA VAL A 138 13.63 0.68 -17.28
C VAL A 138 14.48 0.22 -16.10
N VAL A 139 13.86 -0.25 -15.01
CA VAL A 139 14.58 -0.69 -13.81
C VAL A 139 14.91 -2.18 -13.85
N GLY A 140 16.20 -2.52 -13.75
CA GLY A 140 16.69 -3.90 -13.94
C GLY A 140 16.47 -4.85 -12.75
N TYR A 141 15.79 -4.42 -11.69
CA TYR A 141 15.52 -5.23 -10.50
C TYR A 141 14.06 -5.63 -10.33
N LEU A 142 13.14 -5.08 -11.13
CA LEU A 142 11.74 -5.48 -11.12
C LEU A 142 11.50 -6.56 -12.17
N GLU A 143 10.67 -7.55 -11.83
CA GLU A 143 10.16 -8.52 -12.79
C GLU A 143 8.95 -7.95 -13.56
N GLU A 144 8.61 -8.55 -14.71
CA GLU A 144 7.47 -8.11 -15.53
C GLU A 144 6.15 -8.15 -14.72
N GLY A 145 5.53 -6.99 -14.51
CA GLY A 145 4.28 -6.84 -13.75
C GLY A 145 4.45 -6.55 -12.26
N GLU A 146 5.68 -6.38 -11.78
CA GLU A 146 5.96 -5.85 -10.44
C GLU A 146 5.82 -4.32 -10.44
N TYR A 147 5.10 -3.78 -9.46
CA TYR A 147 5.02 -2.34 -9.27
C TYR A 147 6.23 -1.87 -8.49
N GLY A 148 6.98 -0.96 -9.10
CA GLY A 148 8.13 -0.36 -8.46
C GLY A 148 7.77 0.70 -7.44
N MET A 149 8.83 1.28 -6.90
CA MET A 149 8.75 2.39 -5.97
C MET A 149 7.86 3.48 -6.56
N THR A 150 7.01 4.07 -5.72
CA THR A 150 5.97 5.00 -6.16
C THR A 150 5.94 6.24 -5.28
N TYR A 151 5.99 7.40 -5.94
CA TYR A 151 5.69 8.69 -5.35
C TYR A 151 4.21 8.99 -5.47
N GLN A 152 3.62 9.55 -4.41
CA GLN A 152 2.28 10.13 -4.42
C GLN A 152 2.37 11.61 -4.11
N PHE A 153 1.98 12.43 -5.06
CA PHE A 153 1.85 13.88 -4.90
C PHE A 153 0.39 14.25 -4.68
N ALA A 154 0.16 15.09 -3.67
CA ALA A 154 -1.13 15.74 -3.45
C ALA A 154 -0.90 17.20 -3.03
N SER A 155 -1.97 17.92 -2.73
CA SER A 155 -1.87 19.33 -2.30
C SER A 155 -1.06 19.46 -1.01
N GLY A 156 0.16 20.01 -1.13
CA GLY A 156 1.00 20.39 0.00
C GLY A 156 2.00 19.33 0.48
N TRP A 157 1.99 18.13 -0.09
CA TRP A 157 2.86 17.04 0.35
C TRP A 157 3.15 16.01 -0.74
N VAL A 158 4.23 15.26 -0.54
CA VAL A 158 4.59 14.08 -1.31
C VAL A 158 4.95 12.94 -0.38
N ALA A 159 4.51 11.73 -0.73
CA ALA A 159 4.87 10.49 -0.06
C ALA A 159 5.58 9.54 -1.02
N LEU A 160 6.36 8.61 -0.47
CA LEU A 160 7.07 7.56 -1.21
C LEU A 160 6.85 6.22 -0.51
N ALA A 161 6.62 5.16 -1.28
CA ALA A 161 6.71 3.80 -0.77
C ALA A 161 7.24 2.83 -1.85
N ASP A 162 7.71 1.65 -1.45
CA ASP A 162 8.22 0.63 -2.38
C ASP A 162 7.17 0.14 -3.38
N THR A 163 5.90 0.22 -3.03
CA THR A 163 4.79 -0.06 -3.94
C THR A 163 3.69 0.97 -3.80
N LYS A 164 2.82 1.07 -4.81
CA LYS A 164 1.66 1.96 -4.74
C LYS A 164 0.71 1.61 -3.60
N GLU A 165 0.48 0.33 -3.33
CA GLU A 165 -0.41 -0.13 -2.25
C GLU A 165 0.15 0.21 -0.87
N SER A 166 1.48 0.18 -0.71
CA SER A 166 2.13 0.46 0.57
C SER A 166 2.08 1.95 0.95
N LEU A 167 1.74 2.86 0.02
CA LEU A 167 1.43 4.26 0.34
C LEU A 167 0.27 4.42 1.34
N ASP A 168 -0.67 3.47 1.37
CA ASP A 168 -1.76 3.46 2.36
C ASP A 168 -1.28 3.24 3.81
N LEU A 169 -0.03 2.81 3.97
CA LEU A 169 0.60 2.66 5.28
C LEU A 169 1.08 4.00 5.84
N ILE A 170 1.25 5.03 4.99
CA ILE A 170 1.68 6.37 5.39
C ILE A 170 0.47 7.18 5.85
N THR A 171 0.51 7.65 7.09
CA THR A 171 -0.62 8.32 7.75
C THR A 171 -0.51 9.84 7.74
N TRP A 172 0.67 10.38 7.47
CA TRP A 172 0.85 11.82 7.33
C TRP A 172 0.19 12.29 6.04
N ARG A 173 -0.88 13.06 6.19
CA ARG A 173 -1.64 13.71 5.13
C ARG A 173 -1.91 15.13 5.61
N GLY A 174 -1.71 16.11 4.73
CA GLY A 174 -1.76 17.55 5.06
C GLY A 174 -3.02 18.01 5.77
#